data_AF-A0A2E0JG57-F1
#
_entry.id   AF-A0A2E0JG57-F1
#
_cell.length_a   1.000
_cell.length_b   1.000
_cell.length_c   1.000
_cell.angle_alpha   90.00
_cell.angle_beta   90.00
_cell.angle_gamma   90.00
#
_symmetry.space_group_name_H-M   'P 1'
#
loop_
_entity.id
_entity.type
_entity.pdbx_description
1 polymer ?
#
loop_
_entity_poly.entity_id
_entity_poly.type
_entity_poly.pdbx_seq_one_letter_code
_entity_poly.pdbx_strand_id
1 'polypeptide(L)'
;NFTKQLGYGGFYVGNLFSYITPYPKDLLDKDLSYCNKNLKEIRKMIASSNEVIYGWGNSFNEPDWLKKNVLKPKCFGKNKNKTPRHPLYLSYNTNLEDYR
;
A
#
# COMPACT_ATOMS: atom_id res chain seq x y z
N ASN A 1 3.36 3.29 20.20
CA ASN A 1 4.18 3.34 18.97
C ASN A 1 3.86 2.07 18.19
N PHE A 2 3.17 2.22 17.05
CA PHE A 2 2.51 1.12 16.33
C PHE A 2 3.48 0.00 15.93
N THR A 3 4.65 0.36 15.40
CA THR A 3 5.66 -0.63 14.98
C THR A 3 6.19 -1.47 16.13
N LYS A 4 6.41 -0.86 17.30
CA LYS A 4 6.87 -1.58 18.50
C LYS A 4 5.86 -2.64 18.97
N GLN A 5 4.56 -2.36 18.83
CA GLN A 5 3.52 -3.34 19.20
C GLN A 5 3.45 -4.53 18.25
N LEU A 6 3.81 -4.33 16.99
CA LEU A 6 3.90 -5.39 15.99
C LEU A 6 5.30 -6.05 15.96
N GLY A 7 6.21 -5.68 16.86
CA GLY A 7 7.57 -6.23 16.91
C GLY A 7 8.53 -5.70 15.82
N TYR A 8 8.17 -4.62 15.12
CA TYR A 8 8.99 -4.03 14.05
C TYR A 8 9.85 -2.87 14.54
N GLY A 9 11.06 -2.76 13.98
CA GLY A 9 11.98 -1.65 14.24
C GLY A 9 11.61 -0.34 13.56
N GLY A 10 10.79 -0.37 12.51
CA GLY A 10 10.41 0.79 11.71
C GLY A 10 9.51 0.39 10.54
N PHE A 11 9.21 1.34 9.66
CA PHE A 11 8.42 1.09 8.46
C PHE A 11 8.89 1.98 7.31
N TYR A 12 8.77 1.45 6.10
CA TYR A 12 8.86 2.24 4.87
C TYR A 12 7.43 2.58 4.41
N VAL A 13 7.20 3.82 3.97
CA VAL A 13 5.95 4.23 3.31
C VAL A 13 6.28 4.66 1.90
N GLY A 14 5.54 4.14 0.93
CA GLY A 14 5.73 4.46 -0.48
C GLY A 14 4.39 4.56 -1.20
N ASN A 15 4.31 5.49 -2.14
CA ASN A 15 3.15 5.65 -3.00
C ASN A 15 3.32 4.78 -4.26
N LEU A 16 2.26 4.08 -4.66
CA LEU A 16 2.27 3.29 -5.90
C LEU A 16 2.50 4.15 -7.14
N PHE A 17 2.00 5.40 -7.11
CA PHE A 17 2.14 6.37 -8.18
C PHE A 17 3.15 7.45 -7.81
N SER A 18 3.86 7.96 -8.83
CA SER A 18 4.81 9.06 -8.64
C SER A 18 4.11 10.40 -8.50
N TYR A 19 2.93 10.55 -9.10
CA TYR A 19 2.12 11.74 -8.97
C TYR A 19 1.27 11.65 -7.70
N ILE A 20 1.37 12.68 -6.85
CA ILE A 20 0.68 12.76 -5.57
C ILE A 20 -0.10 14.07 -5.56
N THR A 21 -1.39 13.99 -5.22
CA THR A 21 -2.28 15.15 -5.10
C THR A 21 -3.25 14.92 -3.95
N PRO A 22 -3.61 15.96 -3.17
CA PRO A 22 -4.69 15.86 -2.20
C PRO A 22 -6.08 15.84 -2.86
N TYR A 23 -6.17 16.07 -4.18
CA TYR A 23 -7.42 16.12 -4.94
C TYR A 23 -7.58 14.88 -5.82
N PRO A 24 -8.41 13.89 -5.43
CA PRO A 24 -8.54 12.63 -6.18
C PRO A 24 -9.03 12.80 -7.61
N LYS A 25 -9.76 13.89 -7.90
CA LYS A 25 -10.28 14.20 -9.25
C LYS A 25 -9.14 14.42 -10.25
N ASP A 26 -8.03 14.99 -9.81
CA ASP A 26 -6.87 15.28 -10.67
C ASP A 26 -6.12 14.00 -11.08
N LEU A 27 -6.42 12.85 -10.47
CA LEU A 27 -5.84 11.56 -10.84
C LEU A 27 -6.52 10.94 -12.07
N LEU A 28 -7.75 11.35 -12.39
CA LEU A 28 -8.54 10.77 -13.48
C LEU A 28 -7.97 11.13 -14.87
N ASP A 29 -7.39 12.33 -14.99
CA ASP A 29 -6.91 12.88 -16.26
C ASP A 29 -5.38 12.75 -16.44
N LYS A 30 -4.71 12.07 -15.51
CA LYS A 30 -3.25 11.89 -15.53
C LYS A 30 -2.89 10.49 -15.99
N ASP A 31 -1.78 10.41 -16.71
CA ASP A 31 -1.15 9.13 -17.00
C ASP A 31 -0.65 8.53 -15.66
N LEU A 32 -1.41 7.58 -15.14
CA LEU A 32 -1.08 6.80 -13.95
C LEU A 32 -0.06 5.69 -14.26
N SER A 33 0.65 5.79 -15.39
CA SER A 33 1.76 4.90 -15.69
C SER A 33 2.80 4.90 -14.57
N TYR A 34 3.27 3.71 -14.25
CA TYR A 34 4.27 3.55 -13.22
C TYR A 34 5.63 3.97 -13.77
N CYS A 35 6.17 5.08 -13.25
CA CYS A 35 7.54 5.47 -13.57
C CYS A 35 8.55 4.39 -13.13
N ASN A 36 9.48 4.04 -14.02
CA ASN A 36 10.53 3.04 -13.75
C ASN A 36 11.31 3.33 -12.46
N LYS A 37 11.57 4.61 -12.16
CA LYS A 37 12.25 5.01 -10.92
C LYS A 37 11.43 4.64 -9.70
N ASN A 38 10.12 4.90 -9.71
CA ASN A 38 9.23 4.57 -8.59
C ASN A 38 9.13 3.05 -8.38
N LEU A 39 8.97 2.29 -9.47
CA LEU A 39 8.95 0.82 -9.40
C LEU A 39 10.24 0.26 -8.79
N LYS A 40 11.40 0.84 -9.14
CA LYS A 40 12.69 0.42 -8.58
C LYS A 40 12.75 0.66 -7.07
N GLU A 41 12.32 1.81 -6.59
CA GLU A 41 12.34 2.11 -5.15
C GLU A 41 11.31 1.26 -4.38
N ILE A 42 10.12 1.04 -4.92
CA ILE A 42 9.12 0.14 -4.31
C ILE A 42 9.67 -1.28 -4.20
N ARG A 43 10.36 -1.79 -5.24
CA ARG A 43 10.99 -3.13 -5.18
C ARG A 43 12.07 -3.22 -4.10
N LYS A 44 12.87 -2.17 -3.91
CA LYS A 44 13.85 -2.13 -2.81
C LYS A 44 13.15 -2.15 -1.45
N MET A 45 12.09 -1.35 -1.27
CA MET A 45 11.31 -1.36 -0.03
C MET A 45 10.73 -2.74 0.27
N ILE A 46 10.17 -3.42 -0.74
CA ILE A 46 9.65 -4.78 -0.61
C ILE A 46 10.77 -5.74 -0.18
N ALA A 47 11.93 -5.69 -0.84
CA ALA A 47 13.07 -6.56 -0.52
C ALA A 47 13.67 -6.29 0.87
N SER A 48 13.54 -5.08 1.40
CA SER A 48 14.06 -4.67 2.71
C SER A 48 13.03 -4.77 3.84
N SER A 49 11.83 -5.30 3.59
CA SER A 49 10.75 -5.38 4.58
C SER A 49 10.38 -6.84 4.88
N ASN A 50 10.18 -7.16 6.15
CA ASN A 50 9.69 -8.48 6.57
C ASN A 50 8.22 -8.70 6.19
N GLU A 51 7.41 -7.64 6.27
CA GLU A 51 6.00 -7.66 5.90
C GLU A 51 5.65 -6.45 5.03
N VAL A 52 4.75 -6.67 4.07
CA VAL A 52 4.22 -5.63 3.19
C VAL A 52 2.74 -5.47 3.46
N ILE A 53 2.34 -4.26 3.82
CA ILE A 53 0.95 -3.91 4.15
C ILE A 53 0.39 -3.00 3.07
N TYR A 54 -0.75 -3.37 2.50
CA TYR A 54 -1.49 -2.54 1.56
C TYR A 54 -2.51 -1.66 2.28
N GLY A 55 -2.68 -0.43 1.78
CA GLY A 55 -3.54 0.56 2.41
C GLY A 55 -3.94 1.74 1.52
N TRP A 56 -4.18 1.50 0.23
CA TRP A 56 -4.48 2.58 -0.74
C TRP A 56 -5.97 2.95 -0.87
N GLY A 57 -6.88 2.27 -0.17
CA GLY A 57 -8.30 2.63 -0.16
C GLY A 57 -9.09 2.13 -1.37
N ASN A 58 -10.22 2.78 -1.65
CA ASN A 58 -11.26 2.31 -2.59
C ASN A 58 -10.91 2.50 -4.07
N SER A 59 -9.81 3.19 -4.38
CA SER A 59 -9.61 3.84 -5.68
C SER A 59 -8.89 2.99 -6.73
N PHE A 60 -8.30 1.85 -6.34
CA PHE A 60 -7.41 1.12 -7.23
C PHE A 60 -7.38 -0.39 -6.92
N ASN A 61 -7.29 -1.21 -7.97
CA ASN A 61 -7.12 -2.67 -7.84
C ASN A 61 -5.64 -3.03 -7.69
N GLU A 62 -5.31 -4.20 -7.15
CA GLU A 62 -3.92 -4.65 -7.06
C GLU A 62 -3.31 -4.78 -8.47
N PRO A 63 -2.24 -4.03 -8.81
CA PRO A 63 -1.62 -4.14 -10.13
C PRO A 63 -0.78 -5.41 -10.26
N ASP A 64 -0.77 -6.01 -11.45
CA ASP A 64 -0.12 -7.31 -11.70
C ASP A 64 1.36 -7.36 -11.33
N TRP A 65 2.10 -6.27 -11.59
CA TRP A 65 3.51 -6.21 -11.22
C TRP A 65 3.68 -6.27 -9.70
N LEU A 66 2.81 -5.62 -8.93
CA LEU A 66 2.90 -5.61 -7.47
C LEU A 66 2.53 -6.98 -6.92
N LYS A 67 1.46 -7.59 -7.46
CA LYS A 67 1.04 -8.96 -7.14
C LYS A 67 2.16 -9.99 -7.34
N LYS A 68 2.96 -9.84 -8.41
CA LYS A 68 4.12 -10.71 -8.70
C LYS A 68 5.29 -10.47 -7.75
N ASN A 69 5.44 -9.27 -7.19
CA ASN A 69 6.56 -8.92 -6.30
C ASN A 69 6.24 -9.14 -4.83
N VAL A 70 4.96 -9.14 -4.44
CA VAL A 70 4.52 -9.30 -3.04
C VAL A 70 3.63 -10.53 -2.95
N LEU A 71 4.18 -11.64 -2.45
CA LEU A 71 3.47 -12.91 -2.45
C LEU A 71 2.36 -12.97 -1.39
N LYS A 72 2.66 -12.48 -0.18
CA LYS A 72 1.78 -12.53 1.00
C LYS A 72 1.54 -11.12 1.57
N PRO A 73 0.81 -10.25 0.86
CA PRO A 73 0.48 -8.93 1.38
C PRO A 73 -0.53 -9.02 2.52
N LYS A 74 -0.38 -8.15 3.52
CA LYS A 74 -1.38 -7.91 4.56
C LYS A 74 -2.16 -6.63 4.29
N CYS A 75 -3.28 -6.43 4.96
CA CYS A 75 -4.00 -5.16 5.02
C CYS A 75 -4.69 -4.97 6.36
N PHE A 76 -5.23 -3.77 6.60
CA PHE A 76 -5.99 -3.45 7.82
C PHE A 76 -7.50 -3.72 7.67
N GLY A 77 -7.87 -4.66 6.82
CA GLY A 77 -9.25 -4.86 6.39
C GLY A 77 -9.46 -4.52 4.91
N LYS A 78 -10.59 -5.01 4.38
CA LYS A 78 -11.03 -4.78 3.00
C LYS A 78 -12.28 -3.90 2.94
N ASN A 79 -12.41 -3.13 1.87
CA ASN A 79 -13.63 -2.42 1.49
C ASN A 79 -14.63 -3.38 0.85
N LYS A 80 -15.86 -2.91 0.60
CA LYS A 80 -16.90 -3.72 -0.08
C LYS A 80 -16.46 -4.21 -1.47
N ASN A 81 -15.62 -3.43 -2.16
CA ASN A 81 -15.03 -3.79 -3.46
C ASN A 81 -13.74 -4.63 -3.34
N LYS A 82 -13.42 -5.15 -2.15
CA LYS A 82 -12.25 -5.98 -1.83
C LYS A 82 -10.88 -5.27 -1.84
N THR A 83 -10.84 -3.96 -2.10
CA THR A 83 -9.57 -3.20 -2.01
C THR A 83 -9.17 -2.98 -0.53
N PRO A 84 -7.88 -2.76 -0.23
CA PRO A 84 -7.44 -2.58 1.15
C PRO A 84 -7.92 -1.24 1.72
N ARG A 85 -8.33 -1.24 3.00
CA ARG A 85 -8.74 0.00 3.69
C ARG A 85 -7.56 0.97 3.85
N HIS A 86 -7.84 2.26 3.71
CA HIS A 86 -6.84 3.29 3.94
C HIS A 86 -6.60 3.47 5.45
N PRO A 87 -5.35 3.49 5.93
CA PRO A 87 -5.04 3.51 7.37
C PRO A 87 -5.42 4.81 8.08
N LEU A 88 -5.59 5.92 7.37
CA LEU A 88 -5.90 7.26 7.94
C LEU A 88 -7.08 7.27 8.91
N TYR A 89 -8.10 6.44 8.68
CA TYR A 89 -9.34 6.43 9.48
C TYR A 89 -9.49 5.16 10.34
N LEU A 90 -8.41 4.40 10.50
CA LEU A 90 -8.46 3.14 11.24
C LEU A 90 -8.09 3.35 12.70
N SER A 91 -8.76 2.61 13.58
CA SER A 91 -8.43 2.57 14.99
C SER A 91 -7.01 2.02 15.18
N TYR A 92 -6.32 2.50 16.20
CA TYR A 92 -5.00 2.00 16.59
C TYR A 92 -5.00 0.50 16.90
N ASN A 93 -6.14 -0.05 17.32
CA ASN A 93 -6.32 -1.47 17.65
C ASN A 93 -6.69 -2.32 16.42
N THR A 94 -6.61 -1.76 15.21
CA THR A 94 -6.96 -2.50 14.00
C THR A 94 -5.89 -3.55 13.74
N ASN A 95 -6.29 -4.82 13.78
CA ASN A 95 -5.42 -5.94 13.47
C ASN A 95 -5.14 -6.02 11.96
N LEU A 96 -3.98 -6.57 11.62
CA LEU A 96 -3.64 -6.92 10.26
C LEU A 96 -4.28 -8.26 9.89
N GLU A 97 -4.75 -8.36 8.65
CA GLU A 97 -5.26 -9.58 8.04
C GLU A 97 -4.56 -9.84 6.70
N ASP A 98 -4.64 -11.08 6.20
CA ASP A 98 -4.11 -11.42 4.89
C ASP A 98 -4.96 -10.77 3.78
N TYR A 99 -4.28 -10.04 2.90
CA TYR A 99 -4.94 -9.41 1.76
C TYR A 99 -5.34 -10.45 0.69
N ARG A 100 -4.53 -11.50 0.52
CA ARG A 100 -4.77 -12.64 -0.37
C ARG A 100 -4.48 -13.96 0.31
#